data_AF-A0A6B0S9H1-F1
#
_entry.id   AF-A0A6B0S9H1-F1
#
_cell.length_a   1.000
_cell.length_b   1.000
_cell.length_c   1.000
_cell.angle_alpha   90.00
_cell.angle_beta   90.00
_cell.angle_gamma   90.00
#
_symmetry.space_group_name_H-M   'P 1'
#
loop_
_entity.id
_entity.type
_entity.pdbx_description
1 polymer ?
#
loop_
_entity_poly.entity_id
_entity_poly.type
_entity_poly.pdbx_seq_one_letter_code
_entity_poly.pdbx_strand_id
1 'polypeptide(L)'
;MVHNVPCLTPVCALIPGIVLVVEMSEQRKPKKDLQDLGDTQGPEEAQLLGAEGGEAATPSASSRPVSSCSAEEALTQEALNKMVANMVKFLLCKYRAKEPTTDAELMNTVLGDNQKYYPVVFRQAVECVLLVFGVDVRQVDTAPIYIMVPSLGLTCDTIQGSGQGLPKAGLLVVVLSLILQNRDRSPEEEIWRALSKMGVCVLREHPIFGEPMELLTQVWVREGYLEYRQVPDSDPARFKFLWGPWAFAETSKEKFTEYLLRVNRRAFRSFPLPSAEAVREEEEGS
;
A
#
# COMPACT_ATOMS: atom_id res chain seq x y z
N MET A 1 -21.86 19.19 -5.04
CA MET A 1 -22.42 17.84 -5.29
C MET A 1 -21.31 16.83 -5.03
N VAL A 2 -21.29 16.25 -3.83
CA VAL A 2 -20.29 15.23 -3.45
C VAL A 2 -20.79 13.90 -3.98
N HIS A 3 -20.42 13.54 -5.21
CA HIS A 3 -20.74 12.22 -5.72
C HIS A 3 -20.02 11.15 -4.90
N ASN A 4 -20.78 10.11 -4.62
CA ASN A 4 -20.55 8.98 -3.72
C ASN A 4 -19.17 8.34 -3.94
N VAL A 5 -18.15 8.76 -3.19
CA VAL A 5 -16.85 8.05 -3.16
C VAL A 5 -17.03 6.83 -2.25
N PRO A 6 -16.78 5.59 -2.73
CA PRO A 6 -16.94 4.38 -1.93
C PRO A 6 -16.18 4.47 -0.61
N CYS A 7 -16.68 3.77 0.41
CA CYS A 7 -16.07 3.75 1.72
C CYS A 7 -14.60 3.30 1.61
N LEU A 8 -13.65 4.20 1.93
CA LEU A 8 -12.21 3.94 1.86
C LEU A 8 -11.67 3.22 3.11
N THR A 9 -12.53 2.71 3.98
CA THR A 9 -12.12 1.90 5.13
C THR A 9 -11.34 0.62 4.78
N PRO A 10 -11.51 -0.08 3.64
CA PRO A 10 -10.69 -1.23 3.30
C PRO A 10 -9.32 -0.85 2.72
N VAL A 11 -9.03 0.43 2.49
CA VAL A 11 -7.79 0.85 1.81
C VAL A 11 -6.55 0.56 2.66
N CYS A 12 -6.63 0.73 3.98
CA CYS A 12 -5.52 0.40 4.90
C CYS A 12 -5.21 -1.11 4.90
N ALA A 13 -6.18 -1.97 4.56
CA ALA A 13 -5.98 -3.42 4.50
C ALA A 13 -5.22 -3.88 3.25
N LEU A 14 -5.14 -3.04 2.21
CA LEU A 14 -4.41 -3.35 0.97
C LEU A 14 -2.91 -3.11 1.10
N ILE A 15 -2.51 -2.18 1.98
CA ILE A 15 -1.11 -1.75 2.12
C ILE A 15 -0.17 -2.92 2.46
N PRO A 16 -0.45 -3.80 3.46
CA PRO A 16 0.44 -4.90 3.78
C PRO A 16 0.64 -5.88 2.61
N GLY A 17 -0.43 -6.16 1.86
CA GLY A 17 -0.37 -7.04 0.70
C GLY A 17 0.47 -6.46 -0.45
N ILE A 18 0.30 -5.16 -0.73
CA ILE A 18 1.07 -4.46 -1.76
C ILE A 18 2.55 -4.37 -1.37
N VAL A 19 2.85 -4.04 -0.10
CA VAL A 19 4.24 -3.99 0.41
C VAL A 19 4.92 -5.36 0.25
N LEU A 20 4.22 -6.45 0.57
CA LEU A 20 4.75 -7.81 0.41
C LEU A 20 5.09 -8.11 -1.06
N VAL A 21 4.25 -7.71 -2.02
CA VAL A 21 4.54 -7.88 -3.46
C VAL A 21 5.78 -7.08 -3.88
N VAL A 22 5.92 -5.85 -3.36
CA VAL A 22 7.09 -4.99 -3.63
C VAL A 22 8.37 -5.54 -2.97
N GLU A 23 8.28 -6.16 -1.80
CA GLU A 23 9.41 -6.79 -1.10
C GLU A 23 9.93 -8.04 -1.83
N MET A 24 9.01 -8.88 -2.33
CA MET A 24 9.35 -10.06 -3.12
C MET A 24 10.16 -9.74 -4.39
N SER A 25 10.11 -8.49 -4.89
CA SER A 25 10.97 -8.03 -6.00
C SER A 25 12.46 -8.01 -5.66
N GLU A 26 12.83 -7.70 -4.42
CA GLU A 26 14.23 -7.49 -4.02
C GLU A 26 14.99 -8.80 -3.77
N GLN A 27 14.29 -9.81 -3.23
CA GLN A 27 14.92 -11.05 -2.77
C GLN A 27 15.32 -12.00 -3.92
N ARG A 28 14.85 -11.76 -5.15
CA ARG A 28 15.16 -12.57 -6.35
C ARG A 28 16.45 -12.16 -7.08
N LYS A 29 17.44 -11.58 -6.40
CA LYS A 29 18.81 -11.45 -6.98
C LYS A 29 19.36 -12.85 -7.30
N PRO A 30 20.03 -13.05 -8.44
CA PRO A 30 20.55 -14.37 -8.79
C PRO A 30 21.56 -14.80 -7.74
N LYS A 31 21.26 -15.91 -7.05
CA LYS A 31 22.24 -16.65 -6.26
C LYS A 31 23.33 -17.06 -7.23
N LYS A 32 24.55 -16.50 -7.09
CA LYS A 32 25.72 -17.07 -7.75
C LYS A 32 25.88 -18.47 -7.18
N ASP A 33 25.84 -19.46 -8.07
CA ASP A 33 26.01 -20.85 -7.73
C ASP A 33 27.36 -21.06 -7.03
N LEU A 34 27.29 -21.56 -5.80
CA LEU A 34 28.37 -22.28 -5.17
C LEU A 34 27.75 -23.56 -4.61
N GLN A 35 27.88 -24.64 -5.38
CA GLN A 35 27.95 -26.01 -4.86
C GLN A 35 29.15 -26.03 -3.88
N ASP A 36 29.07 -26.59 -2.68
CA ASP A 36 28.87 -28.02 -2.45
C ASP A 36 28.43 -28.27 -0.98
N LEU A 37 27.63 -29.32 -0.79
CA LEU A 37 27.12 -29.83 0.48
C LEU A 37 28.20 -30.65 1.20
N GLY A 38 28.24 -30.56 2.52
CA GLY A 38 28.90 -31.53 3.39
C GLY A 38 28.02 -31.82 4.59
N ASP A 39 27.45 -33.02 4.61
CA ASP A 39 26.36 -33.54 5.44
C ASP A 39 26.57 -33.47 6.96
N THR A 40 25.46 -33.35 7.71
CA THR A 40 25.22 -34.26 8.84
C THR A 40 23.73 -34.38 9.15
N GLN A 41 23.25 -35.62 9.15
CA GLN A 41 21.89 -36.05 9.41
C GLN A 41 21.78 -36.65 10.82
N GLY A 42 20.64 -36.47 11.48
CA GLY A 42 20.24 -37.27 12.64
C GLY A 42 18.97 -36.73 13.33
N PRO A 43 17.85 -37.49 13.30
CA PRO A 43 16.68 -37.25 14.14
C PRO A 43 16.41 -38.43 15.11
N GLU A 44 15.83 -38.10 16.27
CA GLU A 44 14.98 -38.89 17.21
C GLU A 44 15.17 -38.25 18.60
N GLU A 45 14.17 -38.05 19.46
CA GLU A 45 13.09 -38.95 19.85
C GLU A 45 11.97 -38.16 20.57
N ALA A 46 10.76 -38.70 20.53
CA ALA A 46 9.57 -38.21 21.21
C ALA A 46 9.52 -38.64 22.70
N GLN A 47 8.73 -37.95 23.53
CA GLN A 47 7.83 -38.58 24.52
C GLN A 47 6.88 -37.59 25.20
N LEU A 48 5.82 -38.16 25.77
CA LEU A 48 4.44 -37.67 25.93
C LEU A 48 3.99 -37.97 27.38
N LEU A 49 3.00 -37.21 27.90
CA LEU A 49 2.13 -37.49 29.08
C LEU A 49 2.77 -37.30 30.49
N GLY A 50 2.11 -36.79 31.53
CA GLY A 50 0.73 -36.31 31.77
C GLY A 50 0.46 -36.16 33.29
N ALA A 51 -0.59 -35.38 33.64
CA ALA A 51 -1.45 -35.40 34.88
C ALA A 51 -0.78 -35.15 36.26
N GLU A 52 -1.40 -34.63 37.34
CA GLU A 52 -2.70 -34.01 37.71
C GLU A 52 -2.57 -33.48 39.17
N GLY A 53 -3.56 -32.69 39.65
CA GLY A 53 -3.85 -32.38 41.08
C GLY A 53 -3.78 -30.88 41.39
N GLY A 54 -4.87 -30.12 41.62
CA GLY A 54 -5.87 -30.20 42.70
C GLY A 54 -5.37 -29.37 43.91
N GLU A 55 -6.07 -28.47 44.62
CA GLU A 55 -7.44 -27.98 44.67
C GLU A 55 -7.48 -26.74 45.63
N ALA A 56 -8.42 -25.82 45.40
CA ALA A 56 -9.09 -24.86 46.31
C ALA A 56 -8.35 -23.82 47.20
N ALA A 57 -8.84 -22.57 47.10
CA ALA A 57 -9.50 -21.75 48.16
C ALA A 57 -9.04 -20.27 48.26
N THR A 58 -9.97 -19.35 47.95
CA THR A 58 -10.05 -17.94 48.43
C THR A 58 -10.80 -17.90 49.79
N PRO A 59 -10.95 -16.79 50.59
CA PRO A 59 -10.96 -15.36 50.21
C PRO A 59 -10.36 -14.36 51.25
N SER A 60 -10.22 -13.07 50.90
CA SER A 60 -10.82 -11.94 51.64
C SER A 60 -10.34 -10.55 51.20
N ALA A 61 -11.27 -9.61 51.38
CA ALA A 61 -11.32 -8.23 50.91
C ALA A 61 -10.35 -7.24 51.56
N SER A 62 -10.00 -6.19 50.82
CA SER A 62 -9.89 -4.83 51.36
C SER A 62 -10.14 -3.80 50.26
N SER A 63 -10.80 -2.70 50.62
CA SER A 63 -11.49 -1.76 49.75
C SER A 63 -10.86 -0.36 49.74
N ARG A 64 -10.65 0.20 48.51
CA ARG A 64 -10.72 1.62 48.05
C ARG A 64 -9.71 2.65 48.65
N PRO A 65 -9.47 3.85 48.03
CA PRO A 65 -10.19 4.51 46.92
C PRO A 65 -9.36 5.08 45.75
N VAL A 66 -10.08 5.34 44.66
CA VAL A 66 -9.98 6.43 43.66
C VAL A 66 -8.62 7.14 43.52
N SER A 67 -7.94 6.90 42.40
CA SER A 67 -7.21 7.97 41.70
C SER A 67 -7.76 8.05 40.29
N SER A 68 -8.53 9.10 40.04
CA SER A 68 -8.90 9.56 38.71
C SER A 68 -7.65 10.08 38.02
N CYS A 69 -6.85 9.19 37.45
CA CYS A 69 -5.91 9.57 36.41
C CYS A 69 -6.74 9.80 35.15
N SER A 70 -6.81 11.06 34.74
CA SER A 70 -7.39 11.54 33.49
C SER A 70 -7.26 10.50 32.39
N ALA A 71 -8.41 10.02 31.91
CA ALA A 71 -8.49 9.36 30.63
C ALA A 71 -8.12 10.41 29.56
N GLU A 72 -6.82 10.58 29.30
CA GLU A 72 -6.39 10.79 27.92
C GLU A 72 -6.95 9.60 27.17
N GLU A 73 -8.10 9.79 26.51
CA GLU A 73 -8.75 8.78 25.70
C GLU A 73 -7.70 8.29 24.70
N ALA A 74 -7.14 7.12 24.96
CA ALA A 74 -6.27 6.46 24.01
C ALA A 74 -7.07 6.34 22.71
N LEU A 75 -6.65 7.11 21.71
CA LEU A 75 -7.38 7.22 20.46
C LEU A 75 -7.51 5.83 19.85
N THR A 76 -8.74 5.40 19.58
CA THR A 76 -8.97 4.06 19.06
C THR A 76 -8.30 3.92 17.69
N GLN A 77 -7.74 2.75 17.40
CA GLN A 77 -7.15 2.46 16.09
C GLN A 77 -8.15 2.74 14.95
N GLU A 78 -9.43 2.53 15.21
CA GLU A 78 -10.52 2.84 14.29
C GLU A 78 -10.62 4.33 13.96
N ALA A 79 -10.52 5.21 14.97
CA ALA A 79 -10.55 6.65 14.77
C ALA A 79 -9.29 7.14 14.03
N LEU A 80 -8.12 6.56 14.29
CA LEU A 80 -6.91 6.83 13.50
C LEU A 80 -7.10 6.41 12.03
N ASN A 81 -7.60 5.19 11.79
CA ASN A 81 -7.88 4.69 10.43
C ASN A 81 -8.89 5.59 9.69
N LYS A 82 -9.88 6.13 10.39
CA LYS A 82 -10.85 7.09 9.83
C LYS A 82 -10.18 8.40 9.41
N MET A 83 -9.25 8.93 10.22
CA MET A 83 -8.48 10.13 9.87
C MET A 83 -7.60 9.88 8.64
N VAL A 84 -6.92 8.73 8.55
CA VAL A 84 -6.15 8.33 7.37
C VAL A 84 -7.05 8.24 6.14
N ALA A 85 -8.20 7.56 6.25
CA ALA A 85 -9.14 7.44 5.13
C ALA A 85 -9.65 8.81 4.65
N ASN A 86 -9.90 9.76 5.57
CA ASN A 86 -10.30 11.12 5.20
C ASN A 86 -9.17 11.89 4.53
N MET A 87 -7.93 11.74 5.02
CA MET A 87 -6.74 12.35 4.41
C MET A 87 -6.52 11.83 2.99
N VAL A 88 -6.63 10.52 2.78
CA VAL A 88 -6.57 9.90 1.45
C VAL A 88 -7.65 10.46 0.52
N LYS A 89 -8.91 10.54 0.99
CA LYS A 89 -10.01 11.15 0.21
C LYS A 89 -9.69 12.59 -0.19
N PHE A 90 -9.18 13.38 0.74
CA PHE A 90 -8.83 14.77 0.49
C PHE A 90 -7.74 14.90 -0.58
N LEU A 91 -6.65 14.12 -0.45
CA LEU A 91 -5.55 14.12 -1.42
C LEU A 91 -6.01 13.68 -2.82
N LEU A 92 -6.88 12.68 -2.92
CA LEU A 92 -7.45 12.23 -4.20
C LEU A 92 -8.39 13.28 -4.82
N CYS A 93 -9.11 14.05 -4.01
CA CYS A 93 -9.91 15.18 -4.51
C CYS A 93 -9.01 16.26 -5.11
N LYS A 94 -7.92 16.63 -4.42
CA LYS A 94 -6.91 17.56 -4.94
C LYS A 94 -6.24 17.07 -6.21
N TYR A 95 -5.88 15.80 -6.29
CA TYR A 95 -5.36 15.17 -7.50
C TYR A 95 -6.31 15.32 -8.70
N ARG A 96 -7.61 15.03 -8.50
CA ARG A 96 -8.64 15.19 -9.55
C ARG A 96 -8.84 16.65 -9.95
N ALA A 97 -8.84 17.56 -8.99
CA ALA A 97 -8.95 19.00 -9.22
C ALA A 97 -7.67 19.59 -9.84
N LYS A 98 -6.56 18.85 -9.84
CA LYS A 98 -5.21 19.33 -10.20
C LYS A 98 -4.80 20.55 -9.38
N GLU A 99 -5.19 20.56 -8.10
CA GLU A 99 -4.90 21.65 -7.17
C GLU A 99 -3.77 21.27 -6.21
N PRO A 100 -2.87 22.22 -5.88
CA PRO A 100 -1.93 22.02 -4.79
C PRO A 100 -2.64 22.11 -3.43
N THR A 101 -1.95 21.68 -2.37
CA THR A 101 -2.41 21.83 -0.99
C THR A 101 -1.25 22.18 -0.05
N THR A 102 -1.54 22.64 1.17
CA THR A 102 -0.54 23.02 2.19
C THR A 102 -0.75 22.21 3.47
N ASP A 103 0.25 22.18 4.35
CA ASP A 103 0.11 21.57 5.69
C ASP A 103 -1.07 22.19 6.45
N ALA A 104 -1.22 23.51 6.40
CA ALA A 104 -2.31 24.22 7.07
C ALA A 104 -3.69 23.79 6.56
N GLU A 105 -3.86 23.62 5.25
CA GLU A 105 -5.12 23.15 4.66
C GLU A 105 -5.41 21.69 5.06
N LEU A 106 -4.40 20.82 5.02
CA LEU A 106 -4.52 19.42 5.42
C LEU A 106 -4.90 19.27 6.90
N MET A 107 -4.24 20.02 7.79
CA MET A 107 -4.50 19.99 9.23
C MET A 107 -5.90 20.52 9.56
N ASN A 108 -6.28 21.68 9.02
CA ASN A 108 -7.56 22.30 9.33
C ASN A 108 -8.75 21.56 8.73
N THR A 109 -8.61 21.01 7.52
CA THR A 109 -9.74 20.37 6.82
C THR A 109 -9.95 18.92 7.23
N VAL A 110 -8.86 18.18 7.49
CA VAL A 110 -8.94 16.73 7.72
C VAL A 110 -8.89 16.37 9.20
N LEU A 111 -8.06 17.06 9.98
CA LEU A 111 -7.80 16.70 11.38
C LEU A 111 -8.59 17.55 12.38
N GLY A 112 -8.90 18.81 12.06
CA GLY A 112 -9.60 19.71 12.96
C GLY A 112 -8.82 19.87 14.27
N ASP A 113 -9.40 19.42 15.39
CA ASP A 113 -8.77 19.46 16.71
C ASP A 113 -7.70 18.36 16.92
N ASN A 114 -7.65 17.35 16.04
CA ASN A 114 -6.75 16.19 16.17
C ASN A 114 -5.38 16.42 15.51
N GLN A 115 -4.91 17.67 15.47
CA GLN A 115 -3.69 18.06 14.75
C GLN A 115 -2.43 17.36 15.26
N LYS A 116 -2.42 16.93 16.53
CA LYS A 116 -1.32 16.16 17.13
C LYS A 116 -1.01 14.84 16.39
N TYR A 117 -1.97 14.29 15.63
CA TYR A 117 -1.77 13.07 14.84
C TYR A 117 -1.32 13.33 13.40
N TYR A 118 -1.10 14.59 13.01
CA TYR A 118 -0.75 14.97 11.65
C TYR A 118 0.41 14.16 11.06
N PRO A 119 1.57 14.02 11.73
CA PRO A 119 2.71 13.31 11.13
C PRO A 119 2.40 11.84 10.79
N VAL A 120 1.65 11.16 11.67
CA VAL A 120 1.31 9.74 11.49
C VAL A 120 0.23 9.58 10.41
N VAL A 121 -0.83 10.39 10.48
CA VAL A 121 -1.94 10.34 9.52
C VAL A 121 -1.48 10.72 8.12
N PHE A 122 -0.72 11.81 7.99
CA PHE A 122 -0.20 12.28 6.72
C PHE A 122 0.72 11.23 6.08
N ARG A 123 1.65 10.66 6.86
CA ARG A 123 2.54 9.59 6.36
C ARG A 123 1.76 8.39 5.82
N GLN A 124 0.84 7.85 6.62
CA GLN A 124 0.04 6.69 6.22
C GLN A 124 -0.82 7.00 5.00
N ALA A 125 -1.37 8.22 4.92
CA ALA A 125 -2.15 8.65 3.77
C ALA A 125 -1.31 8.78 2.50
N VAL A 126 -0.10 9.35 2.58
CA VAL A 126 0.82 9.46 1.43
C VAL A 126 1.26 8.07 0.95
N GLU A 127 1.63 7.18 1.86
CA GLU A 127 1.97 5.78 1.53
C GLU A 127 0.77 5.09 0.85
N CYS A 128 -0.42 5.29 1.39
CA CYS A 128 -1.66 4.74 0.85
C CYS A 128 -1.97 5.26 -0.57
N VAL A 129 -1.89 6.58 -0.78
CA VAL A 129 -2.15 7.24 -2.06
C VAL A 129 -1.14 6.79 -3.12
N LEU A 130 0.12 6.58 -2.71
CA LEU A 130 1.17 6.06 -3.58
C LEU A 130 0.93 4.58 -3.94
N LEU A 131 0.74 3.71 -2.96
CA LEU A 131 0.72 2.26 -3.16
C LEU A 131 -0.59 1.76 -3.77
N VAL A 132 -1.73 2.28 -3.32
CA VAL A 132 -3.04 1.80 -3.77
C VAL A 132 -3.49 2.50 -5.05
N PHE A 133 -3.28 3.82 -5.12
CA PHE A 133 -3.81 4.65 -6.20
C PHE A 133 -2.74 5.03 -7.23
N GLY A 134 -1.45 4.83 -6.93
CA GLY A 134 -0.37 5.17 -7.86
C GLY A 134 -0.15 6.68 -7.98
N VAL A 135 -0.45 7.45 -6.95
CA VAL A 135 -0.30 8.92 -6.96
C VAL A 135 0.80 9.32 -5.98
N ASP A 136 1.81 10.04 -6.47
CA ASP A 136 2.95 10.51 -5.68
C ASP A 136 2.64 11.92 -5.16
N VAL A 137 2.70 12.10 -3.84
CA VAL A 137 2.56 13.41 -3.19
C VAL A 137 3.96 14.00 -3.04
N ARG A 138 4.21 15.12 -3.72
CA ARG A 138 5.52 15.79 -3.73
C ARG A 138 5.41 17.18 -3.14
N GLN A 139 6.31 17.50 -2.21
CA GLN A 139 6.53 18.88 -1.81
C GLN A 139 7.30 19.61 -2.92
N VAL A 140 6.96 20.87 -3.14
CA VAL A 140 7.69 21.74 -4.07
C VAL A 140 8.87 22.35 -3.32
N ASP A 141 10.09 22.24 -3.86
CA ASP A 141 11.30 22.67 -3.15
C ASP A 141 11.31 24.18 -2.78
N THR A 142 10.59 24.99 -3.55
CA THR A 142 10.55 26.45 -3.41
C THR A 142 9.38 26.96 -2.57
N ALA A 143 8.45 26.10 -2.16
CA ALA A 143 7.25 26.53 -1.44
C ALA A 143 6.69 25.40 -0.56
N PRO A 144 6.09 25.73 0.61
CA PRO A 144 5.46 24.74 1.50
C PRO A 144 4.11 24.26 0.95
N ILE A 145 4.09 23.85 -0.32
CA ILE A 145 2.94 23.33 -1.04
C ILE A 145 3.25 21.90 -1.52
N TYR A 146 2.22 21.08 -1.53
CA TYR A 146 2.25 19.72 -2.06
C TYR A 146 1.46 19.64 -3.36
N ILE A 147 2.01 18.90 -4.31
CA ILE A 147 1.37 18.55 -5.58
C ILE A 147 1.21 17.03 -5.67
N MET A 148 0.14 16.60 -6.34
CA MET A 148 -0.14 15.19 -6.58
C MET A 148 0.14 14.87 -8.04
N VAL A 149 1.03 13.92 -8.28
CA VAL A 149 1.45 13.56 -9.64
C VAL A 149 1.28 12.05 -9.88
N PRO A 150 0.92 11.63 -11.10
CA PRO A 150 0.87 10.21 -11.43
C PRO A 150 2.25 9.55 -11.22
N SER A 151 2.25 8.38 -10.60
CA SER A 151 3.47 7.57 -10.45
C SER A 151 3.99 7.17 -11.82
N LEU A 152 5.33 7.16 -11.96
CA LEU A 152 6.02 6.81 -13.21
C LEU A 152 5.64 7.66 -14.43
N GLY A 153 4.84 8.72 -14.25
CA GLY A 153 4.26 9.47 -15.37
C GLY A 153 3.19 8.69 -16.13
N LEU A 154 2.62 7.64 -15.54
CA LEU A 154 1.59 6.81 -16.18
C LEU A 154 0.36 7.65 -16.49
N THR A 155 -0.20 7.51 -17.69
CA THR A 155 -1.40 8.26 -18.11
C THR A 155 -2.70 7.45 -18.02
N CYS A 156 -2.65 6.24 -17.45
CA CYS A 156 -3.80 5.32 -17.38
C CYS A 156 -5.04 5.95 -16.73
N ASP A 157 -4.85 6.79 -15.71
CA ASP A 157 -5.95 7.46 -15.02
C ASP A 157 -6.58 8.58 -15.86
N THR A 158 -5.85 9.09 -16.86
CA THR A 158 -6.32 10.16 -17.76
C THR A 158 -7.10 9.59 -18.95
N ILE A 159 -6.75 8.38 -19.40
CA ILE A 159 -7.35 7.71 -20.57
C ILE A 159 -8.76 7.17 -20.25
N GLN A 160 -9.06 6.80 -19.00
CA GLN A 160 -10.39 6.27 -18.59
C GLN A 160 -11.54 7.28 -18.59
N GLY A 161 -11.31 8.51 -19.07
CA GLY A 161 -12.29 9.32 -19.81
C GLY A 161 -13.58 9.80 -19.13
N SER A 162 -13.85 9.44 -17.87
CA SER A 162 -15.15 9.74 -17.25
C SER A 162 -15.10 10.45 -15.91
N GLY A 163 -13.93 10.86 -15.41
CA GLY A 163 -13.79 11.71 -14.20
C GLY A 163 -14.39 11.17 -12.89
N GLN A 164 -15.06 10.02 -12.92
CA GLN A 164 -15.84 9.45 -11.81
C GLN A 164 -15.08 8.34 -11.08
N GLY A 165 -14.19 7.62 -11.77
CA GLY A 165 -13.40 6.52 -11.21
C GLY A 165 -12.26 6.98 -10.29
N LEU A 166 -11.91 6.17 -9.29
CA LEU A 166 -10.68 6.35 -8.51
C LEU A 166 -9.46 5.98 -9.38
N PRO A 167 -8.28 6.59 -9.15
CA PRO A 167 -7.05 6.22 -9.85
C PRO A 167 -6.75 4.73 -9.71
N LYS A 168 -6.36 4.08 -10.80
CA LYS A 168 -6.07 2.63 -10.85
C LYS A 168 -4.60 2.36 -11.17
N ALA A 169 -3.79 3.41 -11.36
CA ALA A 169 -2.36 3.31 -11.63
C ALA A 169 -1.61 2.46 -10.59
N GLY A 170 -1.99 2.52 -9.31
CA GLY A 170 -1.36 1.72 -8.26
C GLY A 170 -1.48 0.21 -8.50
N LEU A 171 -2.69 -0.26 -8.81
CA LEU A 171 -2.91 -1.67 -9.15
C LEU A 171 -2.17 -2.06 -10.44
N LEU A 172 -2.13 -1.18 -11.44
CA LEU A 172 -1.39 -1.41 -12.68
C LEU A 172 0.11 -1.60 -12.40
N VAL A 173 0.71 -0.74 -11.59
CA VAL A 173 2.11 -0.89 -11.14
C VAL A 173 2.31 -2.24 -10.45
N VAL A 174 1.39 -2.66 -9.59
CA VAL A 174 1.50 -3.98 -8.94
C VAL A 174 1.47 -5.11 -9.97
N VAL A 175 0.54 -5.10 -10.92
CA VAL A 175 0.46 -6.13 -11.98
C VAL A 175 1.72 -6.14 -12.86
N LEU A 176 2.19 -4.97 -13.31
CA LEU A 176 3.41 -4.84 -14.09
C LEU A 176 4.65 -5.35 -13.32
N SER A 177 4.69 -5.14 -12.00
CA SER A 177 5.75 -5.65 -11.13
C SER A 177 5.74 -7.18 -11.03
N LEU A 178 4.56 -7.80 -10.88
CA LEU A 178 4.40 -9.25 -10.86
C LEU A 178 4.86 -9.86 -12.19
N ILE A 179 4.54 -9.20 -13.31
CA ILE A 179 4.98 -9.67 -14.63
C ILE A 179 6.50 -9.59 -14.78
N LEU A 180 7.09 -8.50 -14.32
CA LEU A 180 8.54 -8.30 -14.34
C LEU A 180 9.27 -9.34 -13.49
N GLN A 181 8.77 -9.63 -12.29
CA GLN A 181 9.34 -10.63 -11.37
C GLN A 181 9.33 -12.05 -11.93
N ASN A 182 8.33 -12.37 -12.76
CA ASN A 182 8.18 -13.65 -13.43
C ASN A 182 8.88 -13.71 -14.80
N ARG A 183 9.70 -12.70 -15.14
CA ARG A 183 10.51 -12.62 -16.38
C ARG A 183 9.67 -12.91 -17.64
N ASP A 184 8.49 -12.31 -17.72
CA ASP A 184 7.56 -12.44 -18.85
C ASP A 184 7.00 -13.87 -19.08
N ARG A 185 7.18 -14.78 -18.11
CA ARG A 185 6.59 -16.13 -18.09
C ARG A 185 5.33 -16.22 -17.24
N SER A 186 4.77 -15.09 -16.85
CA SER A 186 3.75 -14.93 -15.81
C SER A 186 2.46 -15.66 -16.16
N PRO A 187 2.24 -16.88 -15.63
CA PRO A 187 0.99 -17.58 -15.87
C PRO A 187 -0.11 -16.81 -15.14
N GLU A 188 -1.30 -16.72 -15.72
CA GLU A 188 -2.38 -15.89 -15.16
C GLU A 188 -2.72 -16.27 -13.72
N GLU A 189 -2.59 -17.55 -13.38
CA GLU A 189 -2.91 -18.11 -12.07
C GLU A 189 -2.02 -17.54 -10.96
N GLU A 190 -0.76 -17.22 -11.26
CA GLU A 190 0.13 -16.59 -10.30
C GLU A 190 -0.25 -15.14 -10.02
N ILE A 191 -0.63 -14.40 -11.07
CA ILE A 191 -1.08 -13.01 -10.94
C ILE A 191 -2.39 -12.98 -10.15
N TRP A 192 -3.37 -13.81 -10.51
CA TRP A 192 -4.63 -13.90 -9.78
C TRP A 192 -4.45 -14.33 -8.33
N ARG A 193 -3.53 -15.26 -8.06
CA ARG A 193 -3.18 -15.68 -6.69
C ARG A 193 -2.59 -14.54 -5.87
N ALA A 194 -1.68 -13.75 -6.45
CA ALA A 194 -1.11 -12.59 -5.78
C ALA A 194 -2.17 -11.50 -5.52
N LEU A 195 -2.98 -11.17 -6.53
CA LEU A 195 -4.09 -10.22 -6.42
C LEU A 195 -5.10 -10.63 -5.34
N SER A 196 -5.44 -11.93 -5.27
CA SER A 196 -6.37 -12.46 -4.26
C SER A 196 -5.85 -12.28 -2.83
N LYS A 197 -4.52 -12.42 -2.60
CA LYS A 197 -3.91 -12.15 -1.29
C LYS A 197 -4.00 -10.68 -0.88
N MET A 198 -4.14 -9.78 -1.86
CA MET A 198 -4.38 -8.36 -1.64
C MET A 198 -5.88 -8.03 -1.63
N GLY A 199 -6.78 -9.01 -1.61
CA GLY A 199 -8.23 -8.77 -1.58
C GLY A 199 -8.85 -8.41 -2.94
N VAL A 200 -8.10 -8.49 -4.04
CA VAL A 200 -8.58 -8.29 -5.41
C VAL A 200 -8.87 -9.66 -6.04
N CYS A 201 -10.15 -10.07 -6.03
CA CYS A 201 -10.58 -11.41 -6.43
C CYS A 201 -11.40 -11.39 -7.73
N VAL A 202 -11.15 -12.36 -8.63
CA VAL A 202 -11.79 -12.50 -9.96
C VAL A 202 -13.32 -12.57 -9.90
N LEU A 203 -13.91 -13.14 -8.85
CA LEU A 203 -15.35 -13.38 -8.77
C LEU A 203 -16.12 -12.28 -8.02
N ARG A 204 -15.44 -11.21 -7.60
CA ARG A 204 -16.04 -10.18 -6.75
C ARG A 204 -15.62 -8.79 -7.20
N GLU A 205 -16.61 -7.93 -7.41
CA GLU A 205 -16.38 -6.52 -7.67
C GLU A 205 -15.64 -5.87 -6.48
N HIS A 206 -14.49 -5.27 -6.77
CA HIS A 206 -13.67 -4.59 -5.79
C HIS A 206 -14.14 -3.13 -5.66
N PRO A 207 -14.38 -2.60 -4.44
CA PRO A 207 -14.92 -1.24 -4.24
C PRO A 207 -14.13 -0.10 -4.89
N ILE A 208 -12.83 -0.31 -5.15
CA ILE A 208 -11.93 0.67 -5.77
C ILE A 208 -11.69 0.38 -7.25
N PHE A 209 -11.55 -0.91 -7.60
CA PHE A 209 -11.02 -1.32 -8.90
C PHE A 209 -12.10 -1.82 -9.85
N GLY A 210 -13.33 -2.03 -9.36
CA GLY A 210 -14.42 -2.62 -10.13
C GLY A 210 -14.21 -4.13 -10.31
N GLU A 211 -14.67 -4.67 -11.42
CA GLU A 211 -14.51 -6.08 -11.78
C GLU A 211 -13.04 -6.33 -12.25
N PRO A 212 -12.22 -7.08 -11.49
CA PRO A 212 -10.80 -7.22 -11.79
C PRO A 212 -10.51 -7.94 -13.11
N MET A 213 -11.35 -8.90 -13.51
CA MET A 213 -11.13 -9.69 -14.72
C MET A 213 -11.27 -8.82 -15.98
N GLU A 214 -12.34 -8.05 -16.08
CA GLU A 214 -12.60 -7.06 -17.13
C GLU A 214 -11.50 -6.00 -17.15
N LEU A 215 -11.10 -5.50 -15.98
CA LEU A 215 -10.05 -4.48 -15.88
C LEU A 215 -8.72 -4.97 -16.49
N LEU A 216 -8.25 -6.16 -16.11
CA LEU A 216 -6.96 -6.68 -16.56
C LEU A 216 -7.00 -7.22 -17.99
N THR A 217 -8.03 -7.98 -18.35
CA THR A 217 -8.07 -8.73 -19.62
C THR A 217 -8.71 -7.96 -20.77
N GLN A 218 -9.50 -6.93 -20.48
CA GLN A 218 -10.19 -6.14 -21.50
C GLN A 218 -9.73 -4.68 -21.49
N VAL A 219 -9.85 -3.97 -20.36
CA VAL A 219 -9.56 -2.53 -20.29
C VAL A 219 -8.08 -2.26 -20.52
N TRP A 220 -7.19 -2.85 -19.71
CA TRP A 220 -5.75 -2.61 -19.85
C TRP A 220 -5.12 -3.27 -21.07
N VAL A 221 -5.77 -4.30 -21.63
CA VAL A 221 -5.37 -4.84 -22.95
C VAL A 221 -5.73 -3.87 -24.06
N ARG A 222 -6.93 -3.28 -24.02
CA ARG A 222 -7.37 -2.27 -25.00
C ARG A 222 -6.55 -0.97 -24.90
N GLU A 223 -6.20 -0.56 -23.69
CA GLU A 223 -5.33 0.59 -23.43
C GLU A 223 -3.85 0.30 -23.77
N GLY A 224 -3.50 -0.95 -24.09
CA GLY A 224 -2.15 -1.34 -24.49
C GLY A 224 -1.13 -1.40 -23.35
N TYR A 225 -1.58 -1.33 -22.09
CA TYR A 225 -0.73 -1.52 -20.92
C TYR A 225 -0.36 -2.98 -20.69
N LEU A 226 -1.28 -3.88 -20.99
CA LEU A 226 -1.09 -5.33 -20.86
C LEU A 226 -1.32 -6.02 -22.20
N GLU A 227 -0.68 -7.17 -22.38
CA GLU A 227 -1.10 -8.16 -23.35
C GLU A 227 -1.57 -9.40 -22.61
N TYR A 228 -2.67 -9.98 -23.07
CA TYR A 228 -3.22 -11.23 -22.56
C TYR A 228 -3.24 -12.25 -23.69
N ARG A 229 -2.40 -13.30 -23.59
CA ARG A 229 -2.21 -14.26 -24.67
C ARG A 229 -2.24 -15.69 -24.16
N GLN A 230 -2.79 -16.58 -24.99
CA GLN A 230 -2.70 -18.02 -24.76
C GLN A 230 -1.24 -18.48 -24.89
N VAL A 231 -0.82 -19.39 -24.02
CA VAL A 231 0.47 -20.06 -24.10
C VAL A 231 0.40 -21.07 -25.26
N PRO A 232 1.30 -20.98 -26.26
CA PRO A 232 1.35 -21.95 -27.34
C PRO A 232 1.47 -23.37 -26.81
N ASP A 233 0.77 -24.31 -27.44
CA ASP A 233 0.83 -25.74 -27.16
C ASP A 233 0.48 -26.12 -25.70
N SER A 234 -0.33 -25.31 -25.03
CA SER A 234 -0.86 -25.62 -23.69
C SER A 234 -2.12 -26.48 -23.76
N ASP A 235 -2.07 -27.65 -23.14
CA ASP A 235 -3.23 -28.51 -22.91
C ASP A 235 -3.31 -28.90 -21.42
N PRO A 236 -4.35 -28.45 -20.67
CA PRO A 236 -5.42 -27.56 -21.10
C PRO A 236 -4.91 -26.14 -21.43
N ALA A 237 -5.72 -25.35 -22.14
CA ALA A 237 -5.39 -23.98 -22.54
C ALA A 237 -5.00 -23.14 -21.31
N ARG A 238 -3.82 -22.52 -21.36
CA ARG A 238 -3.30 -21.60 -20.33
C ARG A 238 -3.06 -20.23 -20.91
N PHE A 239 -3.22 -19.20 -20.09
CA PHE A 239 -2.96 -17.81 -20.48
C PHE A 239 -1.84 -17.19 -19.66
N LYS A 240 -1.23 -16.15 -20.23
CA LYS A 240 -0.20 -15.35 -19.57
C LYS A 240 -0.39 -13.86 -19.86
N PHE A 241 0.02 -13.06 -18.88
CA PHE A 241 0.08 -11.61 -19.02
C PHE A 241 1.50 -11.17 -19.39
N LEU A 242 1.58 -10.15 -20.24
CA LEU A 242 2.80 -9.41 -20.53
C LEU A 242 2.57 -7.91 -20.39
N TRP A 243 3.67 -7.17 -20.37
CA TRP A 243 3.65 -5.74 -20.64
C TRP A 243 3.24 -5.50 -22.10
N GLY A 244 2.28 -4.60 -22.29
CA GLY A 244 1.88 -4.15 -23.61
C GLY A 244 2.75 -3.00 -24.16
N PRO A 245 2.55 -2.63 -25.43
CA PRO A 245 3.36 -1.61 -26.10
C PRO A 245 3.26 -0.24 -25.44
N TRP A 246 2.10 0.11 -24.87
CA TRP A 246 1.91 1.41 -24.22
C TRP A 246 2.65 1.49 -22.88
N ALA A 247 2.72 0.38 -22.13
CA ALA A 247 3.55 0.32 -20.93
C ALA A 247 5.04 0.58 -21.25
N PHE A 248 5.53 0.06 -22.37
CA PHE A 248 6.90 0.33 -22.84
C PHE A 248 7.09 1.74 -23.41
N ALA A 249 6.03 2.38 -23.90
CA ALA A 249 6.09 3.77 -24.37
C ALA A 249 6.20 4.76 -23.20
N GLU A 250 5.48 4.52 -22.10
CA GLU A 250 5.49 5.41 -20.93
C GLU A 250 6.68 5.14 -19.99
N THR A 251 7.12 3.89 -19.88
CA THR A 251 8.22 3.52 -18.99
C THR A 251 9.08 2.40 -19.58
N SER A 252 10.25 2.15 -18.97
CA SER A 252 11.11 1.02 -19.30
C SER A 252 11.23 0.09 -18.11
N LYS A 253 11.59 -1.18 -18.33
CA LYS A 253 11.84 -2.13 -17.23
C LYS A 253 12.87 -1.58 -16.23
N GLU A 254 13.86 -0.83 -16.72
CA GLU A 254 14.89 -0.19 -15.90
C GLU A 254 14.30 0.94 -15.03
N LYS A 255 13.62 1.92 -15.65
CA LYS A 255 12.95 3.02 -14.93
C LYS A 255 11.94 2.51 -13.92
N PHE A 256 11.22 1.46 -14.29
CA PHE A 256 10.25 0.80 -13.44
C PHE A 256 10.91 0.12 -12.23
N THR A 257 12.04 -0.57 -12.44
CA THR A 257 12.81 -1.19 -11.36
C THR A 257 13.37 -0.15 -10.40
N GLU A 258 13.92 0.96 -10.92
CA GLU A 258 14.39 2.08 -10.10
C GLU A 258 13.26 2.69 -9.27
N TYR A 259 12.08 2.84 -9.87
CA TYR A 259 10.90 3.30 -9.16
C TYR A 259 10.51 2.35 -8.02
N LEU A 260 10.46 1.03 -8.27
CA LEU A 260 10.16 0.05 -7.23
C LEU A 260 11.15 0.12 -6.06
N LEU A 261 12.45 0.23 -6.36
CA LEU A 261 13.51 0.42 -5.35
C LEU A 261 13.27 1.68 -4.51
N ARG A 262 12.87 2.78 -5.14
CA ARG A 262 12.58 4.05 -4.45
C ARG A 262 11.33 3.95 -3.57
N VAL A 263 10.26 3.33 -4.06
CA VAL A 263 9.02 3.12 -3.31
C VAL A 263 9.28 2.23 -2.11
N ASN A 264 10.03 1.14 -2.29
CA ASN A 264 10.46 0.24 -1.24
C ASN A 264 11.25 1.03 -0.18
N ARG A 265 12.29 1.79 -0.56
CA ARG A 265 13.03 2.67 0.38
C ARG A 265 12.14 3.65 1.15
N ARG A 266 11.09 4.22 0.53
CA ARG A 266 10.15 5.12 1.20
C ARG A 266 9.21 4.38 2.17
N ALA A 267 8.71 3.20 1.77
CA ALA A 267 7.84 2.38 2.61
C ALA A 267 8.56 1.83 3.85
N PHE A 268 9.87 1.57 3.75
CA PHE A 268 10.68 1.01 4.85
C PHE A 268 11.56 2.03 5.59
N ARG A 269 11.66 3.29 5.13
CA ARG A 269 12.23 4.36 5.95
C ARG A 269 11.11 5.00 6.76
N SER A 270 11.15 4.82 8.07
CA SER A 270 10.54 5.77 8.99
C SER A 270 11.00 7.16 8.60
N PHE A 271 10.10 8.02 8.13
CA PHE A 271 10.38 9.44 7.98
C PHE A 271 10.98 9.94 9.30
N PRO A 272 12.07 10.72 9.30
CA PRO A 272 12.46 11.44 10.49
C PRO A 272 11.25 12.28 10.88
N LEU A 273 10.70 12.05 12.08
CA LEU A 273 9.85 13.07 12.69
C LEU A 273 10.67 14.36 12.68
N PRO A 274 10.08 15.54 12.38
CA PRO A 274 10.75 16.79 12.67
C PRO A 274 11.19 16.71 14.14
N SER A 275 12.49 16.77 14.41
CA SER A 275 12.93 16.75 15.80
C SER A 275 12.28 17.96 16.48
N ALA A 276 11.84 17.78 17.71
CA ALA A 276 11.24 18.83 18.53
C ALA A 276 12.23 19.96 18.89
N GLU A 277 13.35 20.08 18.16
CA GLU A 277 14.45 21.02 18.41
C GLU A 277 14.34 22.29 17.58
N ALA A 278 13.34 22.41 16.69
CA ALA A 278 13.12 23.65 15.91
C ALA A 278 12.26 24.71 16.62
N VAL A 279 11.98 24.58 17.93
CA VAL A 279 11.18 25.58 18.71
C VAL A 279 11.89 26.02 20.00
N ARG A 280 13.22 26.06 20.02
CA ARG A 280 13.95 26.71 21.12
C ARG A 280 15.15 27.47 20.59
N GLU A 281 14.91 28.59 19.94
CA GLU A 281 15.93 29.64 19.78
C GLU A 281 15.28 30.98 19.41
N GLU A 282 14.23 31.38 20.13
CA GLU A 282 13.79 32.79 20.23
C GLU A 282 13.22 33.05 21.64
N GLU A 283 14.01 32.79 22.68
CA GLU A 283 13.73 33.31 24.03
C GLU A 283 15.01 33.41 24.87
N GLU A 284 16.07 34.00 24.30
CA GLU A 284 17.21 34.49 25.09
C GLU A 284 17.86 35.68 24.38
N GLY A 285 17.29 36.86 24.65
CA GLY A 285 17.69 38.12 24.06
C GLY A 285 16.85 39.29 24.58
N SER A 286 16.69 39.37 25.90
CA SER A 286 16.38 40.61 26.62
C SER A 286 17.60 41.05 27.41
#